data_AF-A0A432ZWZ0-F1
#
_entry.id   AF-A0A432ZWZ0-F1
#
_cell.length_a   1.000
_cell.length_b   1.000
_cell.length_c   1.000
_cell.angle_alpha   90.00
_cell.angle_beta   90.00
_cell.angle_gamma   90.00
#
_symmetry.space_group_name_H-M   'P 1'
#
loop_
_entity.id
_entity.type
_entity.pdbx_description
1 polymer ?
#
loop_
_entity_poly.entity_id
_entity_poly.type
_entity_poly.pdbx_seq_one_letter_code
_entity_poly.pdbx_strand_id
1 'polypeptide(L)'
;MGIIISIYSRGNSPDNGVCETLFSSFKNECFFLYKRNSLNFSNIMNIVSNYVDFYNFARPRVKQRKTPFEQRMEFQNKNVSFFCQF
;
A
#
# COMPACT_ATOMS: atom_id res chain seq x y z
N MET A 1 2.15 12.10 21.37
CA MET A 1 1.92 11.12 20.28
C MET A 1 1.87 9.74 20.93
N GLY A 2 0.69 9.15 21.07
CA GLY A 2 0.50 7.83 21.67
C GLY A 2 0.52 6.74 20.61
N ILE A 3 1.70 6.21 20.32
CA ILE A 3 1.87 5.07 19.40
C ILE A 3 2.23 3.86 20.25
N ILE A 4 1.41 2.81 20.19
CA ILE A 4 1.70 1.54 20.84
C ILE A 4 2.49 0.69 19.85
N ILE A 5 3.69 0.29 20.22
CA ILE A 5 4.55 -0.58 19.42
C ILE A 5 4.30 -2.02 19.86
N SER A 6 3.94 -2.89 18.91
CA SER A 6 3.85 -4.34 19.13
C SER A 6 4.92 -5.04 18.29
N ILE A 7 5.68 -5.94 18.90
CA ILE A 7 6.69 -6.77 18.23
C ILE A 7 6.21 -8.21 18.30
N TYR A 8 6.00 -8.84 17.15
CA TYR A 8 5.72 -10.27 17.04
C TYR A 8 7.02 -11.06 16.86
N SER A 9 7.02 -12.33 17.28
CA SER A 9 8.13 -13.25 17.01
C SER A 9 8.31 -13.46 15.50
N ARG A 10 9.56 -13.64 15.05
CA ARG A 10 9.88 -13.81 13.62
C ARG A 10 9.07 -14.96 13.01
N GLY A 11 8.43 -14.70 11.87
CA GLY A 11 7.78 -15.71 11.04
C GLY A 11 6.31 -16.00 11.33
N ASN A 12 5.69 -15.38 12.35
CA ASN A 12 4.30 -15.68 12.73
C ASN A 12 3.47 -14.43 13.11
N SER A 13 3.55 -13.35 12.33
CA SER A 13 2.65 -12.22 12.52
C SER A 13 1.52 -12.26 11.48
N PRO A 14 0.24 -12.28 11.90
CA PRO A 14 -0.89 -12.13 10.98
C PRO A 14 -0.84 -10.79 10.23
N ASP A 15 -0.22 -9.76 10.82
CA ASP A 15 -0.09 -8.42 10.23
C ASP A 15 0.97 -8.35 9.12
N ASN A 16 1.97 -9.25 9.12
CA ASN A 16 3.04 -9.24 8.13
C ASN A 16 2.56 -9.62 6.72
N GLY A 17 1.51 -10.46 6.63
CA GLY A 17 1.00 -10.94 5.34
C GLY A 17 0.54 -9.83 4.40
N VAL A 18 0.01 -8.73 4.95
CA VAL A 18 -0.41 -7.55 4.15
C VAL A 18 0.82 -6.86 3.54
N CYS A 19 1.85 -6.63 4.35
CA CYS A 19 3.11 -6.05 3.89
C CYS A 19 3.81 -6.95 2.86
N GLU A 20 3.87 -8.26 3.11
CA GLU A 20 4.46 -9.22 2.18
C GLU A 20 3.75 -9.24 0.82
N THR A 21 2.41 -9.22 0.83
CA THR A 21 1.61 -9.17 -0.40
C THR A 21 1.88 -7.88 -1.18
N LEU A 22 1.99 -6.75 -0.48
CA LEU A 22 2.31 -5.46 -1.09
C LEU A 22 3.70 -5.48 -1.75
N PHE A 23 4.72 -5.93 -1.03
CA PHE A 23 6.09 -5.98 -1.57
C PHE A 23 6.25 -7.01 -2.69
N SER A 24 5.53 -8.13 -2.63
CA SER A 24 5.49 -9.11 -3.71
C SER A 24 4.90 -8.51 -4.99
N SER A 25 3.75 -7.84 -4.87
CA SER A 25 3.09 -7.14 -6.00
C SER A 25 4.01 -6.06 -6.57
N PHE A 26 4.62 -5.25 -5.70
CA PHE A 26 5.56 -4.20 -6.10
C PHE A 26 6.75 -4.74 -6.90
N LYS A 27 7.38 -5.82 -6.44
CA LYS A 27 8.51 -6.43 -7.15
C LYS A 27 8.10 -6.97 -8.52
N ASN A 28 6.95 -7.65 -8.59
CA ASN A 28 6.45 -8.22 -9.84
C ASN A 28 6.04 -7.15 -10.85
N GLU A 29 5.32 -6.13 -10.40
CA GLU A 29 4.77 -5.09 -11.26
C GLU A 29 5.84 -4.05 -11.67
N CYS A 30 6.81 -3.74 -10.80
CA CYS A 30 7.83 -2.72 -11.07
C CYS A 30 9.15 -3.23 -11.62
N PHE A 31 9.61 -4.43 -11.24
CA PHE A 31 11.00 -4.84 -11.49
C PHE A 31 11.15 -6.13 -12.29
N PHE A 32 10.15 -7.01 -12.30
CA PHE A 32 10.28 -8.32 -12.95
C PHE A 32 10.57 -8.24 -14.46
N LEU A 33 10.13 -7.17 -15.13
CA LEU A 33 10.36 -6.94 -16.56
C LEU A 33 11.59 -6.08 -16.87
N TYR A 34 12.25 -5.50 -15.86
CA TYR A 34 13.39 -4.60 -16.07
C TYR A 34 14.70 -5.36 -16.14
N LYS A 35 15.53 -5.04 -17.15
CA LYS A 35 16.91 -5.53 -17.20
C LYS A 35 17.72 -4.87 -16.08
N ARG A 36 18.45 -5.67 -15.30
CA ARG A 36 19.23 -5.20 -14.14
C ARG A 36 20.17 -4.03 -14.47
N ASN A 37 20.72 -4.00 -15.68
CA ASN A 37 21.70 -3.01 -16.11
C ASN A 37 21.08 -1.68 -16.59
N SER A 38 19.76 -1.57 -16.71
CA SER A 38 19.07 -0.33 -17.12
C SER A 38 18.51 0.49 -15.95
N LEU A 39 18.71 0.03 -14.71
CA LEU A 39 18.22 0.71 -13.51
C LEU A 39 19.31 1.61 -12.94
N ASN A 40 19.10 2.92 -13.02
CA ASN A 40 19.87 3.93 -12.27
C ASN A 40 19.05 4.45 -11.08
N PHE A 41 19.68 5.12 -10.12
CA PHE A 41 19.02 5.60 -8.90
C PHE A 41 17.82 6.53 -9.17
N SER A 42 17.97 7.48 -10.10
CA SER A 42 16.90 8.43 -10.45
C SER A 42 15.69 7.72 -11.08
N ASN A 43 15.94 6.75 -11.96
CA ASN A 43 14.91 5.93 -12.58
C ASN A 43 14.17 5.07 -11.55
N ILE A 44 14.88 4.49 -10.58
CA ILE A 44 14.27 3.72 -9.50
C ILE A 44 13.33 4.60 -8.70
N MET A 45 13.75 5.81 -8.31
CA MET A 45 12.89 6.73 -7.55
C MET A 45 11.62 7.09 -8.33
N ASN A 46 11.75 7.38 -9.64
CA ASN A 46 10.59 7.65 -10.49
C ASN A 46 9.66 6.42 -10.60
N ILE A 47 10.20 5.22 -10.76
CA ILE A 47 9.41 3.97 -10.81
C ILE A 47 8.66 3.78 -9.50
N VAL A 48 9.32 3.96 -8.35
CA VAL A 48 8.70 3.82 -7.03
C VAL A 48 7.59 4.85 -6.85
N SER A 49 7.84 6.13 -7.13
CA SER A 49 6.83 7.19 -7.02
C SER A 49 5.62 6.92 -7.92
N ASN A 50 5.85 6.59 -9.19
CA ASN A 50 4.79 6.27 -10.13
C ASN A 50 3.96 5.05 -9.67
N TYR A 51 4.61 4.04 -9.10
CA TYR A 51 3.92 2.88 -8.56
C TYR A 51 3.07 3.23 -7.33
N VAL A 52 3.56 4.10 -6.44
CA VAL A 52 2.79 4.55 -5.27
C VAL A 52 1.52 5.28 -5.72
N ASP A 53 1.62 6.15 -6.72
CA ASP A 53 0.46 6.85 -7.27
C ASP A 53 -0.53 5.87 -7.94
N PHE A 54 -0.01 4.96 -8.76
CA PHE A 54 -0.82 3.89 -9.37
C PHE A 54 -1.53 3.06 -8.30
N TYR A 55 -0.80 2.62 -7.26
CA TYR A 55 -1.34 1.79 -6.20
C TYR A 55 -2.49 2.49 -5.46
N ASN A 56 -2.32 3.78 -5.15
CA ASN A 56 -3.27 4.55 -4.37
C ASN A 56 -4.51 4.99 -5.15
N PHE A 57 -4.36 5.34 -6.44
CA PHE A 57 -5.40 6.02 -7.21
C PHE A 57 -5.94 5.24 -8.41
N ALA A 58 -5.20 4.25 -8.93
CA ALA A 58 -5.57 3.58 -10.17
C ALA A 58 -5.70 2.06 -10.04
N ARG A 59 -5.21 1.46 -8.94
CA ARG A 59 -5.11 0.00 -8.81
C ARG A 59 -6.47 -0.70 -8.95
N PRO A 60 -6.65 -1.57 -9.96
CA PRO A 60 -7.86 -2.36 -10.10
C PRO A 60 -7.97 -3.39 -8.98
N ARG A 61 -9.06 -3.36 -8.20
CA ARG A 61 -9.36 -4.40 -7.20
C ARG A 61 -10.59 -5.18 -7.61
N VAL A 62 -10.42 -6.49 -7.86
CA VAL A 62 -11.47 -7.38 -8.38
C VAL A 62 -12.69 -7.44 -7.45
N LYS A 63 -12.48 -7.52 -6.13
CA LYS A 63 -13.58 -7.60 -5.14
C LYS A 63 -14.18 -6.24 -4.77
N GLN A 64 -13.42 -5.16 -4.92
CA GLN A 64 -13.78 -3.84 -4.39
C GLN A 64 -13.54 -2.83 -5.50
N ARG A 65 -14.60 -2.31 -6.12
CA ARG A 65 -14.55 -1.33 -7.22
C ARG A 65 -14.13 0.07 -6.76
N LYS A 66 -13.21 0.16 -5.79
CA LYS A 66 -12.73 1.40 -5.17
C LYS A 66 -11.22 1.35 -4.98
N THR A 67 -10.58 2.49 -5.13
CA THR A 67 -9.14 2.69 -4.94
C THR A 67 -8.79 2.72 -3.44
N PRO A 68 -7.53 2.46 -3.04
CA PRO A 68 -7.14 2.53 -1.64
C PRO A 68 -7.42 3.90 -1.02
N PHE A 69 -7.22 4.97 -1.80
CA PHE A 69 -7.55 6.32 -1.40
C PHE A 69 -9.05 6.48 -1.08
N GLU A 70 -9.94 6.07 -1.98
CA GLU A 70 -11.38 6.17 -1.78
C GLU A 70 -11.84 5.41 -0.52
N GLN A 71 -11.29 4.22 -0.28
CA GLN A 71 -11.62 3.46 0.93
C GLN A 71 -11.20 4.17 2.22
N ARG A 72 -10.04 4.84 2.20
CA ARG A 72 -9.58 5.64 3.33
C ARG A 72 -10.52 6.82 3.56
N MET A 73 -10.91 7.53 2.51
CA MET A 73 -11.84 8.66 2.60
C MET A 73 -13.19 8.22 3.18
N GLU A 74 -13.74 7.09 2.73
CA GLU A 74 -14.99 6.54 3.27
C GLU A 74 -14.88 6.12 4.73
N PHE A 75 -13.76 5.51 5.12
CA PHE A 75 -13.52 5.17 6.51
C PHE A 75 -13.47 6.42 7.38
N GLN A 76 -12.74 7.47 6.96
CA GLN A 76 -12.69 8.73 7.70
C GLN A 76 -14.07 9.38 7.82
N ASN A 77 -14.84 9.45 6.73
CA ASN A 77 -16.19 10.03 6.75
C ASN A 77 -17.14 9.27 7.68
N LYS A 78 -17.05 7.93 7.73
CA LYS A 78 -17.83 7.12 8.69
C LYS A 78 -17.45 7.40 10.14
N ASN A 79 -16.16 7.51 10.44
CA ASN A 79 -15.70 7.82 11.81
C ASN A 79 -16.10 9.24 12.23
N VAL A 80 -16.04 10.22 11.32
CA VAL A 80 -16.51 11.59 11.58
C VAL A 80 -18.03 11.59 11.81
N SER A 81 -18.82 10.89 10.99
CA SER A 81 -20.27 10.80 11.18
C SER A 81 -20.65 10.11 12.50
N PHE A 82 -19.90 9.09 12.91
CA PHE A 82 -20.09 8.41 14.20
C PHE A 82 -19.80 9.34 15.37
N PHE A 83 -18.78 10.21 15.26
CA PHE A 83 -18.43 11.17 16.32
C PHE A 83 -19.38 12.37 16.39
N CYS A 84 -19.99 12.78 15.27
CA CYS A 84 -21.02 13.84 15.24
C CYS A 84 -22.41 13.38 15.68
N GLN A 85 -22.60 12.09 16.01
CA GLN A 85 -23.85 11.54 16.54
C GLN A 85 -23.88 11.46 18.08
N PHE A 86 -22.84 11.97 18.75
CA PHE A 86 -22.75 12.15 20.20
C PHE A 86 -22.43 13.62 20.51
#